data_AF-A0A7S2WES7-F1
#
_entry.id   AF-A0A7S2WES7-F1
#
_cell.length_a   1.000
_cell.length_b   1.000
_cell.length_c   1.000
_cell.angle_alpha   90.00
_cell.angle_beta   90.00
_cell.angle_gamma   90.00
#
_symmetry.space_group_name_H-M   'P 1'
#
loop_
_entity.id
_entity.type
_entity.pdbx_description
1 polymer ?
#
loop_
_entity_poly.entity_id
_entity_poly.type
_entity_poly.pdbx_seq_one_letter_code
_entity_poly.pdbx_strand_id
1 'polypeptide(L)'
;RNSMESMASWRLACRLHRALGRGGVSLVAPRRHLHSSRVAREQQGRSSNSGGAGSRRDTPKVPNAKSPEGLTKKQVEAISDQAKAEDTFWAAMVPERNITLTHPLFWVLAAAAIGLHFYNGRVDKQKQEEEQRDAELRRRAEERRAAQAAVLSPEERNQQIAFKRQQLERWGEKLAAAARDNQPAQLAMAGSRVRALRASIDSLESGSGP
;
A
#
# COMPACT_ATOMS: atom_id res chain seq x y z
N ARG A 1 -7.30 -12.11 -56.13
CA ARG A 1 -6.21 -11.12 -56.33
C ARG A 1 -6.19 -9.99 -55.27
N ASN A 2 -7.28 -9.70 -54.55
CA ASN A 2 -7.33 -8.58 -53.59
C ASN A 2 -6.77 -8.87 -52.17
N SER A 3 -6.30 -10.09 -51.87
CA SER A 3 -5.85 -10.45 -50.52
C SER A 3 -4.35 -10.21 -50.27
N MET A 4 -3.53 -10.06 -51.31
CA MET A 4 -2.08 -9.88 -51.15
C MET A 4 -1.66 -8.42 -50.97
N GLU A 5 -2.48 -7.46 -51.42
CA GLU A 5 -2.18 -6.03 -51.23
C GLU A 5 -2.40 -5.56 -49.78
N SER A 6 -3.31 -6.22 -49.04
CA SER A 6 -3.58 -5.88 -47.63
C SER A 6 -2.38 -6.19 -46.72
N MET A 7 -1.67 -7.30 -46.94
CA MET A 7 -0.52 -7.65 -46.09
C MET A 7 0.71 -6.75 -46.31
N ALA A 8 0.85 -6.14 -47.48
CA ALA A 8 1.95 -5.21 -47.75
C ALA A 8 1.79 -3.88 -46.98
N SER A 9 0.56 -3.40 -46.83
CA SER A 9 0.23 -2.17 -46.09
C SER A 9 0.57 -2.27 -44.60
N TRP A 10 0.25 -3.40 -43.96
CA TRP A 10 0.53 -3.61 -42.54
C TRP A 10 2.03 -3.69 -42.22
N ARG A 11 2.84 -4.25 -43.13
CA ARG A 11 4.31 -4.33 -42.92
C ARG A 11 4.99 -2.96 -43.02
N LEU A 12 4.47 -2.03 -43.82
CA LEU A 12 4.97 -0.65 -43.85
C LEU A 12 4.56 0.14 -42.60
N ALA A 13 3.32 -0.03 -42.12
CA ALA A 13 2.86 0.64 -40.90
C ALA A 13 3.67 0.24 -39.66
N CYS A 14 4.04 -1.05 -39.52
CA CYS A 14 4.87 -1.51 -38.41
C CYS A 14 6.34 -1.02 -38.48
N ARG A 15 6.89 -0.75 -39.67
CA ARG A 15 8.26 -0.18 -39.78
C ARG A 15 8.31 1.30 -39.42
N LEU A 16 7.28 2.07 -39.76
CA LEU A 16 7.21 3.50 -39.42
C LEU A 16 7.07 3.74 -37.90
N HIS A 17 6.31 2.90 -37.19
CA HIS A 17 6.17 3.03 -35.73
C HIS A 17 7.47 2.74 -34.96
N ARG A 18 8.40 1.97 -35.53
CA ARG A 18 9.69 1.65 -34.90
C ARG A 18 10.73 2.75 -35.08
N ALA A 19 10.58 3.62 -36.08
CA ALA A 19 11.51 4.72 -36.36
C ALA A 19 11.25 5.96 -35.48
N LEU A 20 10.02 6.16 -35.00
CA LEU A 20 9.64 7.34 -34.22
C LEU A 20 9.72 7.15 -32.68
N GLY A 21 10.02 5.93 -32.19
CA GLY A 21 9.96 5.59 -30.76
C GLY A 21 11.28 5.74 -29.97
N ARG A 22 12.36 6.29 -30.53
CA ARG A 22 13.70 6.30 -29.91
C ARG A 22 14.23 7.69 -29.51
N GLY A 23 13.35 8.67 -29.31
CA GLY A 23 13.74 10.05 -28.94
C GLY A 23 13.42 10.50 -27.51
N GLY A 24 12.87 9.64 -26.66
CA GLY A 24 12.54 9.98 -25.27
C GLY A 24 13.75 9.82 -24.34
N VAL A 25 14.68 10.78 -24.37
CA VAL A 25 15.71 10.91 -23.33
C VAL A 25 15.00 11.28 -22.03
N SER A 26 14.66 10.26 -21.25
CA SER A 26 14.15 10.42 -19.90
C SER A 26 15.30 10.90 -19.01
N LEU A 27 15.35 12.22 -18.77
CA LEU A 27 16.09 12.80 -17.64
C LEU A 27 15.41 12.35 -16.33
N VAL A 28 15.66 11.10 -15.95
CA VAL A 28 15.37 10.60 -14.62
C VAL A 28 16.48 11.11 -13.71
N ALA A 29 16.20 12.18 -12.98
CA ALA A 29 17.04 12.64 -11.89
C ALA A 29 17.22 11.50 -10.85
N PRO A 30 18.45 11.24 -10.36
CA PRO A 30 18.68 10.25 -9.33
C PRO A 30 18.05 10.71 -8.01
N ARG A 31 16.92 10.10 -7.66
CA ARG A 31 16.25 10.29 -6.37
C ARG A 31 17.13 9.67 -5.28
N ARG A 32 17.96 10.49 -4.64
CA ARG A 32 18.75 10.13 -3.45
C ARG A 32 17.80 9.64 -2.37
N HIS A 33 17.79 8.33 -2.13
CA HIS A 33 17.20 7.73 -0.94
C HIS A 33 18.03 8.17 0.26
N LEU A 34 17.55 9.19 0.96
CA LEU A 34 17.98 9.45 2.33
C LEU A 34 17.53 8.26 3.19
N HIS A 35 18.52 7.59 3.77
CA HIS A 35 18.35 6.59 4.82
C HIS A 35 17.56 7.22 5.98
N SER A 36 16.27 6.90 6.06
CA SER A 36 15.49 7.11 7.27
C SER A 36 15.73 5.90 8.18
N SER A 37 16.34 6.22 9.31
CA SER A 37 16.71 5.37 10.42
C SER A 37 15.54 4.47 10.84
N ARG A 38 15.71 3.16 10.68
CA ARG A 38 14.77 2.15 11.18
C ARG A 38 15.01 1.97 12.68
N VAL A 39 14.37 2.84 13.45
CA VAL A 39 14.23 2.73 14.90
C VAL A 39 13.24 1.61 15.23
N ALA A 40 13.63 0.83 16.22
CA ALA A 40 12.82 0.01 17.13
C ALA A 40 11.71 -0.88 16.54
N ARG A 41 12.06 -2.15 16.49
CA ARG A 41 11.17 -3.30 16.50
C ARG A 41 10.59 -3.44 17.91
N GLU A 42 9.36 -2.99 18.12
CA GLU A 42 8.58 -3.34 19.31
C GLU A 42 7.27 -4.04 18.92
N GLN A 43 7.22 -5.28 19.38
CA GLN A 43 6.11 -6.21 19.55
C GLN A 43 4.72 -5.77 19.07
N GLN A 44 4.25 -6.34 17.96
CA GLN A 44 2.82 -6.57 17.76
C GLN A 44 2.48 -8.00 18.17
N GLY A 45 1.91 -8.10 19.36
CA GLY A 45 1.07 -9.21 19.75
C GLY A 45 -0.12 -9.33 18.81
N ARG A 46 -0.32 -10.57 18.35
CA ARG A 46 -1.57 -11.16 17.91
C ARG A 46 -2.79 -10.51 18.58
N SER A 47 -3.66 -9.91 17.78
CA SER A 47 -5.08 -9.80 18.09
C SER A 47 -5.85 -10.16 16.83
N SER A 48 -6.25 -11.42 16.76
CA SER A 48 -7.31 -11.93 15.90
C SER A 48 -8.60 -11.18 16.20
N ASN A 49 -9.10 -10.41 15.24
CA ASN A 49 -10.45 -9.87 15.29
C ASN A 49 -11.17 -10.24 13.98
N SER A 50 -11.76 -11.43 13.99
CA SER A 50 -12.75 -11.88 13.03
C SER A 50 -14.12 -11.36 13.43
N GLY A 51 -14.85 -10.78 12.49
CA GLY A 51 -16.30 -10.69 12.54
C GLY A 51 -16.85 -9.37 13.07
N GLY A 52 -17.47 -8.59 12.20
CA GLY A 52 -18.20 -7.39 12.58
C GLY A 52 -18.57 -6.51 11.40
N ALA A 53 -19.42 -7.04 10.51
CA ALA A 53 -20.16 -6.22 9.56
C ALA A 53 -20.98 -5.19 10.36
N GLY A 54 -20.61 -3.93 10.24
CA GLY A 54 -21.26 -2.84 10.95
C GLY A 54 -20.72 -1.53 10.45
N SER A 55 -21.39 -1.00 9.43
CA SER A 55 -21.28 0.39 8.96
C SER A 55 -21.47 1.34 10.14
N ARG A 56 -20.39 1.64 10.85
CA ARG A 56 -20.31 2.73 11.82
C ARG A 56 -19.59 3.84 11.09
N ARG A 57 -20.33 4.90 10.77
CA ARG A 57 -19.74 6.21 10.51
C ARG A 57 -18.77 6.47 11.65
N ASP A 58 -17.48 6.54 11.33
CA ASP A 58 -16.49 7.14 12.20
C ASP A 58 -16.79 8.64 12.27
N THR A 59 -17.83 8.99 13.04
CA THR A 59 -17.90 10.32 13.62
C THR A 59 -16.67 10.43 14.52
N PRO A 60 -15.80 11.43 14.32
CA PRO A 60 -14.64 11.61 15.19
C PRO A 60 -15.15 11.62 16.63
N LYS A 61 -14.60 10.70 17.44
CA LYS A 61 -14.90 10.57 18.85
C LYS A 61 -14.47 11.88 19.51
N VAL A 62 -15.40 12.83 19.61
CA VAL A 62 -15.23 14.04 20.40
C VAL A 62 -14.78 13.55 21.77
N PRO A 63 -13.57 13.93 22.24
CA PRO A 63 -13.08 13.48 23.53
C PRO A 63 -14.16 13.83 24.55
N ASN A 64 -14.75 12.77 25.11
CA ASN A 64 -15.79 12.87 26.12
C ASN A 64 -15.27 13.84 27.19
N ALA A 65 -15.87 15.02 27.26
CA ALA A 65 -15.49 16.11 28.15
C ALA A 65 -15.60 15.58 29.58
N LYS A 66 -14.48 15.03 30.06
CA LYS A 66 -14.33 14.66 31.46
C LYS A 66 -14.64 15.91 32.27
N SER A 67 -15.49 15.74 33.26
CA SER A 67 -15.93 16.71 34.26
C SER A 67 -14.91 17.84 34.47
N PRO A 68 -15.34 19.13 34.48
CA PRO A 68 -14.45 20.30 34.55
C PRO A 68 -13.69 20.46 35.89
N GLU A 69 -13.66 19.44 36.75
CA GLU A 69 -13.13 19.50 38.12
C GLU A 69 -11.59 19.58 38.20
N GLY A 70 -10.86 19.63 37.08
CA GLY A 70 -9.40 19.71 37.05
C GLY A 70 -8.80 20.87 36.24
N LEU A 71 -9.62 21.72 35.62
CA LEU A 71 -9.12 22.82 34.79
C LEU A 71 -8.81 24.03 35.67
N THR A 72 -7.55 24.47 35.64
CA THR A 72 -7.15 25.71 36.31
C THR A 72 -7.93 26.91 35.74
N LYS A 73 -8.25 27.91 36.55
CA LYS A 73 -9.02 29.11 36.11
C LYS A 73 -8.47 29.73 34.81
N LYS A 74 -7.14 29.72 34.64
CA LYS A 74 -6.44 30.21 33.43
C LYS A 74 -6.72 29.38 32.17
N GLN A 75 -6.90 28.07 32.30
CA GLN A 75 -7.24 27.21 31.15
C GLN A 75 -8.70 27.38 30.74
N VAL A 76 -9.61 27.58 31.69
CA VAL A 76 -11.01 27.89 31.40
C VAL A 76 -11.13 29.23 30.67
N GLU A 77 -10.39 30.25 31.11
CA GLU A 77 -10.37 31.56 30.48
C GLU A 77 -9.82 31.50 29.04
N ALA A 78 -8.71 30.80 28.83
CA ALA A 78 -8.13 30.59 27.50
C ALA A 78 -9.08 29.85 26.54
N ILE A 79 -9.79 28.82 27.01
CA ILE A 79 -10.80 28.11 26.21
C ILE A 79 -11.97 29.04 25.89
N SER A 80 -12.41 29.86 26.86
CA SER A 80 -13.50 30.81 26.65
C SER A 80 -13.13 31.89 25.62
N ASP A 81 -11.89 32.35 25.62
CA ASP A 81 -11.43 33.36 24.68
C ASP A 81 -11.20 32.78 23.28
N GLN A 82 -10.73 31.53 23.20
CA GLN A 82 -10.64 30.81 21.93
C GLN A 82 -12.02 30.57 21.32
N ALA A 83 -13.00 30.15 22.13
CA ALA A 83 -14.38 29.98 21.68
C ALA A 83 -15.01 31.30 21.20
N LYS A 84 -14.78 32.41 21.92
CA LYS A 84 -15.23 33.74 21.48
C LYS A 84 -14.58 34.15 20.16
N ALA A 85 -13.27 33.95 20.01
CA ALA A 85 -12.56 34.30 18.79
C ALA A 85 -13.06 33.50 17.59
N GLU A 86 -13.35 32.20 17.78
CA GLU A 86 -13.98 31.35 16.77
C GLU A 86 -15.39 31.87 16.43
N ASP A 87 -16.20 32.25 17.41
CA ASP A 87 -17.53 32.82 17.18
C ASP A 87 -17.48 34.13 16.39
N THR A 88 -16.54 35.04 16.71
CA THR A 88 -16.38 36.29 15.95
C THR A 88 -15.93 36.02 14.52
N PHE A 89 -15.05 35.02 14.34
CA PHE A 89 -14.59 34.61 13.03
C PHE A 89 -15.72 34.02 12.20
N TRP A 90 -16.54 33.13 12.78
CA TRP A 90 -17.73 32.57 12.13
C TRP A 90 -18.78 33.64 11.83
N ALA A 91 -18.98 34.61 12.73
CA ALA A 91 -19.87 35.74 12.51
C ALA A 91 -19.41 36.65 11.36
N ALA A 92 -18.09 36.81 11.18
CA ALA A 92 -17.51 37.61 10.09
C ALA A 92 -17.44 36.85 8.75
N MET A 93 -17.17 35.54 8.78
CA MET A 93 -17.08 34.66 7.60
C MET A 93 -18.44 34.22 7.06
N VAL A 94 -19.45 34.18 7.93
CA VAL A 94 -20.83 33.89 7.55
C VAL A 94 -21.67 35.15 7.81
N PRO A 95 -21.42 36.25 7.07
CA PRO A 95 -22.26 37.44 7.18
C PRO A 95 -23.71 37.15 6.77
N GLU A 96 -23.93 36.00 6.13
CA GLU A 96 -25.17 35.61 5.51
C GLU A 96 -26.00 34.62 6.36
N ARG A 97 -26.32 34.97 7.62
CA ARG A 97 -27.47 34.32 8.31
C ARG A 97 -28.80 34.50 7.54
N ASN A 98 -28.80 35.35 6.50
CA ASN A 98 -29.93 35.62 5.59
C ASN A 98 -29.64 35.24 4.12
N ILE A 99 -28.91 34.15 3.82
CA ILE A 99 -28.91 33.62 2.44
C ILE A 99 -30.31 33.10 2.12
N THR A 100 -31.13 33.92 1.50
CA THR A 100 -32.38 33.47 0.91
C THR A 100 -32.09 32.72 -0.39
N LEU A 101 -33.01 31.85 -0.80
CA LEU A 101 -32.94 31.10 -2.07
C LEU A 101 -32.86 32.02 -3.31
N THR A 102 -33.14 33.31 -3.14
CA THR A 102 -33.05 34.34 -4.18
C THR A 102 -31.64 34.93 -4.34
N HIS A 103 -30.72 34.69 -3.40
CA HIS A 103 -29.36 35.23 -3.48
C HIS A 103 -28.52 34.45 -4.50
N PRO A 104 -27.83 35.09 -5.46
CA PRO A 104 -27.07 34.38 -6.49
C PRO A 104 -25.94 33.51 -5.92
N LEU A 105 -25.37 33.92 -4.78
CA LEU A 105 -24.31 33.18 -4.09
C LEU A 105 -24.78 31.80 -3.62
N PHE A 106 -26.06 31.67 -3.23
CA PHE A 106 -26.67 30.38 -2.89
C PHE A 106 -26.58 29.39 -4.04
N TRP A 107 -26.93 29.82 -5.25
CA TRP A 107 -26.93 28.97 -6.43
C TRP A 107 -25.53 28.57 -6.85
N VAL A 108 -24.55 29.46 -6.72
CA VAL A 108 -23.14 29.14 -6.95
C VAL A 108 -22.67 28.06 -5.97
N LEU A 109 -22.99 28.21 -4.69
CA LEU A 109 -22.61 27.24 -3.66
C LEU A 109 -23.33 25.90 -3.86
N ALA A 110 -24.62 25.92 -4.21
CA ALA A 110 -25.40 24.73 -4.52
C ALA A 110 -24.84 23.99 -5.74
N ALA A 111 -24.52 24.71 -6.81
CA ALA A 111 -23.89 24.13 -8.00
C ALA A 111 -22.52 23.53 -7.68
N ALA A 112 -21.71 24.21 -6.86
CA ALA A 112 -20.43 23.69 -6.40
C ALA A 112 -20.58 22.42 -5.56
N ALA A 113 -21.54 22.38 -4.62
CA ALA A 113 -21.82 21.21 -3.80
C ALA A 113 -22.29 20.02 -4.64
N ILE A 114 -23.16 20.24 -5.62
CA ILE A 114 -23.61 19.22 -6.56
C ILE A 114 -22.44 18.73 -7.41
N GLY A 115 -21.63 19.64 -7.95
CA GLY A 115 -20.43 19.29 -8.73
C GLY A 115 -19.44 18.46 -7.93
N LEU A 116 -19.19 18.84 -6.67
CA LEU A 116 -18.33 18.09 -5.75
C LEU A 116 -18.89 16.70 -5.45
N HIS A 117 -20.21 16.57 -5.27
CA HIS A 117 -20.86 15.28 -5.06
C HIS A 117 -20.66 14.32 -6.25
N PHE A 118 -20.87 14.81 -7.48
CA PHE A 118 -20.63 14.01 -8.68
C PHE A 118 -19.15 13.68 -8.89
N TYR A 119 -18.26 14.63 -8.61
CA TYR A 119 -16.81 14.41 -8.69
C TYR A 119 -16.37 13.30 -7.73
N ASN A 120 -16.77 13.38 -6.46
CA ASN A 120 -16.44 12.36 -5.47
C ASN A 120 -17.04 11.00 -5.86
N GLY A 121 -18.30 10.96 -6.29
CA GLY A 121 -18.93 9.73 -6.76
C GLY A 121 -18.21 9.10 -7.97
N ARG A 122 -17.62 9.90 -8.85
CA ARG A 122 -16.80 9.39 -9.96
C ARG A 122 -15.45 8.88 -9.51
N VAL A 123 -14.77 9.60 -8.61
CA VAL A 123 -13.47 9.18 -8.05
C VAL A 123 -13.62 7.87 -7.28
N ASP A 124 -14.68 7.74 -6.47
CA ASP A 124 -14.95 6.53 -5.70
C ASP A 124 -15.22 5.32 -6.61
N LYS A 125 -15.97 5.51 -7.70
CA LYS A 125 -16.18 4.45 -8.70
C LYS A 125 -14.88 4.01 -9.36
N GLN A 126 -14.03 4.96 -9.77
CA GLN A 126 -12.73 4.64 -10.37
C GLN A 126 -11.83 3.86 -9.40
N LYS A 127 -11.83 4.25 -8.12
CA LYS A 127 -11.07 3.55 -7.09
C LYS A 127 -11.60 2.13 -6.88
N GLN A 128 -12.91 1.93 -6.85
CA GLN A 128 -13.51 0.59 -6.76
C GLN A 128 -13.17 -0.28 -7.98
N GLU A 129 -13.21 0.29 -9.19
CA GLU A 129 -12.81 -0.43 -10.41
C GLU A 129 -11.32 -0.81 -10.39
N GLU A 130 -10.45 0.07 -9.89
CA GLU A 130 -9.02 -0.20 -9.74
C GLU A 130 -8.77 -1.30 -8.69
N GLU A 131 -9.43 -1.23 -7.53
CA GLU A 131 -9.35 -2.27 -6.50
C GLU A 131 -9.85 -3.64 -7.00
N GLN A 132 -10.90 -3.67 -7.82
CA GLN A 132 -11.39 -4.90 -8.44
C GLN A 132 -10.40 -5.46 -9.46
N ARG A 133 -9.80 -4.61 -10.30
CA ARG A 133 -8.76 -5.02 -11.26
C ARG A 133 -7.53 -5.57 -10.54
N ASP A 134 -7.10 -4.92 -9.46
CA ASP A 134 -5.98 -5.39 -8.64
C ASP A 134 -6.29 -6.72 -7.97
N ALA A 135 -7.52 -6.90 -7.46
CA ALA A 135 -7.95 -8.18 -6.90
C ALA A 135 -7.96 -9.30 -7.97
N GLU A 136 -8.43 -9.01 -9.18
CA GLU A 136 -8.42 -9.96 -10.30
C GLU A 136 -6.98 -10.31 -10.73
N LEU A 137 -6.08 -9.32 -10.80
CA LEU A 137 -4.67 -9.54 -11.11
C LEU A 137 -3.97 -10.40 -10.05
N ARG A 138 -4.27 -10.18 -8.76
CA ARG A 138 -3.75 -11.02 -7.67
C ARG A 138 -4.24 -12.46 -7.79
N ARG A 139 -5.54 -12.65 -8.03
CA ARG A 139 -6.13 -13.97 -8.23
C ARG A 139 -5.49 -14.70 -9.42
N ARG A 140 -5.32 -14.02 -10.56
CA ARG A 140 -4.63 -14.60 -11.74
C ARG A 140 -3.16 -14.92 -11.47
N ALA A 141 -2.47 -14.11 -10.67
CA ALA A 141 -1.10 -14.38 -10.27
C ALA A 141 -1.02 -15.63 -9.38
N GLU A 142 -1.95 -15.80 -8.44
CA GLU A 142 -2.06 -16.98 -7.60
C GLU A 142 -2.39 -18.24 -8.41
N GLU A 143 -3.35 -18.17 -9.33
CA GLU A 143 -3.68 -19.27 -10.24
C GLU A 143 -2.48 -19.68 -11.10
N ARG A 144 -1.70 -18.71 -11.60
CA ARG A 144 -0.45 -18.99 -12.33
C ARG A 144 0.61 -19.63 -11.44
N ARG A 145 0.77 -19.18 -10.19
CA ARG A 145 1.70 -19.78 -9.24
C ARG A 145 1.28 -21.21 -8.89
N ALA A 146 -0.02 -21.45 -8.67
CA ALA A 146 -0.55 -22.78 -8.42
C ALA A 146 -0.36 -23.71 -9.63
N ALA A 147 -0.62 -23.22 -10.84
CA ALA A 147 -0.38 -23.99 -12.07
C ALA A 147 1.11 -24.31 -12.26
N GLN A 148 2.01 -23.35 -12.02
CA GLN A 148 3.45 -23.59 -12.07
C GLN A 148 3.88 -24.59 -10.99
N ALA A 149 3.35 -24.49 -9.77
CA ALA A 149 3.63 -25.43 -8.68
C ALA A 149 3.16 -26.86 -8.98
N ALA A 150 2.08 -27.01 -9.75
CA ALA A 150 1.58 -28.30 -10.23
C ALA A 150 2.42 -28.90 -11.37
N VAL A 151 3.13 -28.07 -12.14
CA VAL A 151 3.99 -28.53 -13.25
C VAL A 151 5.34 -29.07 -12.74
N LEU A 152 5.85 -28.58 -11.60
CA LEU A 152 7.08 -29.16 -11.03
C LEU A 152 6.82 -30.61 -10.59
N SER A 153 7.58 -31.55 -11.18
CA SER A 153 7.53 -32.95 -10.79
C SER A 153 7.86 -33.10 -9.29
N PRO A 154 7.13 -33.94 -8.54
CA PRO A 154 7.45 -34.23 -7.14
C PRO A 154 8.91 -34.64 -6.93
N GLU A 155 9.53 -35.29 -7.91
CA GLU A 155 10.94 -35.70 -7.87
C GLU A 155 11.89 -34.50 -7.88
N GLU A 156 11.68 -33.54 -8.77
CA GLU A 156 12.50 -32.32 -8.85
C GLU A 156 12.37 -31.48 -7.56
N ARG A 157 11.17 -31.44 -6.98
CA ARG A 157 10.93 -30.78 -5.70
C ARG A 157 11.74 -31.43 -4.58
N ASN A 158 11.74 -32.77 -4.52
CA ASN A 158 12.52 -33.50 -3.51
C ASN A 158 14.02 -33.31 -3.69
N GLN A 159 14.53 -33.26 -4.93
CA GLN A 159 15.92 -32.96 -5.23
C GLN A 159 16.31 -31.55 -4.77
N GLN A 160 15.45 -30.55 -5.00
CA GLN A 160 15.69 -29.19 -4.53
C GLN A 160 15.68 -29.08 -3.00
N ILE A 161 14.76 -29.77 -2.32
CA ILE A 161 14.72 -29.83 -0.85
C ILE A 161 16.01 -30.45 -0.32
N ALA A 162 16.44 -31.60 -0.87
CA ALA A 162 17.67 -32.27 -0.47
C ALA A 162 18.91 -31.37 -0.65
N PHE A 163 19.01 -30.67 -1.78
CA PHE A 163 20.10 -29.72 -2.03
C PHE A 163 20.11 -28.56 -1.02
N LYS A 164 18.94 -27.99 -0.70
CA LYS A 164 18.83 -26.90 0.29
C LYS A 164 19.15 -27.38 1.71
N ARG A 165 18.79 -28.62 2.07
CA ARG A 165 19.17 -29.23 3.35
C ARG A 165 20.69 -29.36 3.48
N GLN A 166 21.38 -29.82 2.43
CA GLN A 166 22.86 -29.84 2.41
C GLN A 166 23.47 -28.43 2.56
N GLN A 167 22.89 -27.41 1.93
CA GLN A 167 23.34 -26.03 2.12
C GLN A 167 23.11 -25.54 3.56
N LEU A 168 21.99 -25.90 4.17
CA LEU A 168 21.67 -25.54 5.54
C LEU A 168 22.66 -26.15 6.53
N GLU A 169 23.07 -27.41 6.33
CA GLU A 169 24.13 -28.05 7.13
C GLU A 169 25.45 -27.29 7.02
N ARG A 170 25.91 -27.00 5.79
CA ARG A 170 27.15 -26.22 5.55
C ARG A 170 27.10 -24.84 6.19
N TRP A 171 25.95 -24.15 6.15
CA TRP A 171 25.78 -22.85 6.81
C TRP A 171 25.64 -22.96 8.33
N GLY A 172 25.08 -24.06 8.83
CA GLY A 172 25.03 -24.37 10.26
C GLY A 172 26.42 -24.59 10.84
N GLU A 173 27.30 -25.31 10.14
CA GLU A 173 28.70 -25.47 10.52
C GLU A 173 29.44 -24.13 10.55
N LYS A 174 29.25 -23.28 9.54
CA LYS A 174 29.83 -21.92 9.52
C LYS A 174 29.32 -21.05 10.66
N LEU A 175 28.03 -21.15 10.99
CA LEU A 175 27.44 -20.44 12.13
C LEU A 175 28.05 -20.92 13.45
N ALA A 176 28.23 -22.23 13.61
CA ALA A 176 28.84 -22.83 14.79
C ALA A 176 30.34 -22.43 14.92
N ALA A 177 31.08 -22.42 13.81
CA ALA A 177 32.47 -21.94 13.79
C ALA A 177 32.57 -20.45 14.16
N ALA A 178 31.75 -19.59 13.53
CA ALA A 178 31.72 -18.16 13.85
C ALA A 178 31.34 -17.88 15.32
N ALA A 179 30.50 -18.73 15.92
CA ALA A 179 30.16 -18.65 17.33
C ALA A 179 31.33 -19.06 18.24
N ARG A 180 32.09 -20.11 17.87
CA ARG A 180 33.31 -20.50 18.61
C ARG A 180 34.38 -19.42 18.58
N ASP A 181 34.55 -18.76 17.44
CA ASP A 181 35.58 -17.74 17.22
C ASP A 181 35.13 -16.32 17.67
N ASN A 182 33.94 -16.18 18.27
CA ASN A 182 33.36 -14.90 18.70
C ASN A 182 33.35 -13.82 17.60
N GLN A 183 32.97 -14.17 16.37
CA GLN A 183 32.91 -13.24 15.24
C GLN A 183 31.46 -12.76 14.99
N PRO A 184 31.01 -11.64 15.59
CA PRO A 184 29.59 -11.25 15.58
C PRO A 184 29.05 -10.93 14.18
N ALA A 185 29.88 -10.35 13.31
CA ALA A 185 29.49 -10.03 11.93
C ALA A 185 29.22 -11.30 11.11
N GLN A 186 30.07 -12.32 11.25
CA GLN A 186 29.89 -13.60 10.57
C GLN A 186 28.68 -14.36 11.14
N LEU A 187 28.48 -14.31 12.46
CA LEU A 187 27.34 -14.92 13.13
C LEU A 187 26.00 -14.32 12.65
N ALA A 188 25.92 -12.99 12.51
CA ALA A 188 24.73 -12.32 11.99
C ALA A 188 24.41 -12.72 10.54
N MET A 189 25.43 -12.79 9.68
CA MET A 189 25.29 -13.14 8.26
C MET A 189 24.97 -14.63 8.05
N ALA A 190 25.64 -15.53 8.76
CA ALA A 190 25.33 -16.96 8.71
C ALA A 190 23.93 -17.23 9.28
N GLY A 191 23.55 -16.56 10.38
CA GLY A 191 22.25 -16.70 11.00
C GLY A 191 21.10 -16.21 10.11
N SER A 192 21.28 -15.12 9.35
CA SER A 192 20.26 -14.66 8.39
C SER A 192 20.09 -15.63 7.22
N ARG A 193 21.20 -16.20 6.70
CA ARG A 193 21.15 -17.23 5.65
C ARG A 193 20.49 -18.53 6.11
N VAL A 194 20.79 -19.02 7.31
CA VAL A 194 20.14 -20.22 7.87
C VAL A 194 18.64 -20.03 7.99
N ARG A 195 18.18 -18.87 8.49
CA ARG A 195 16.74 -18.56 8.57
C ARG A 195 16.08 -18.49 7.19
N ALA A 196 16.73 -17.87 6.22
CA ALA A 196 16.21 -17.79 4.85
C ALA A 196 16.12 -19.16 4.17
N LEU A 197 17.15 -20.01 4.34
CA LEU A 197 17.14 -21.38 3.80
C LEU A 197 16.05 -22.22 4.45
N ARG A 198 15.87 -22.13 5.77
CA ARG A 198 14.81 -22.87 6.48
C ARG A 198 13.42 -22.48 6.02
N ALA A 199 13.13 -21.17 5.94
CA ALA A 199 11.86 -20.68 5.40
C ALA A 199 11.62 -21.14 3.95
N SER A 200 12.68 -21.25 3.14
CA SER A 200 12.57 -21.73 1.77
C SER A 200 12.33 -23.25 1.67
N ILE A 201 12.88 -24.04 2.61
CA ILE A 201 12.56 -25.48 2.72
C ILE A 201 11.11 -25.65 3.16
N ASP A 202 10.66 -24.93 4.18
CA ASP A 202 9.28 -25.00 4.70
C ASP A 202 8.26 -24.62 3.61
N SER A 203 8.57 -23.64 2.76
CA SER A 203 7.75 -23.27 1.58
C SER A 203 7.69 -24.39 0.54
N LEU A 204 8.80 -25.08 0.25
CA LEU A 204 8.81 -26.21 -0.67
C LEU A 204 8.04 -27.42 -0.12
N GLU A 205 8.18 -27.71 1.18
CA GLU A 205 7.51 -28.83 1.85
C GLU A 205 6.01 -28.62 1.99
N SER A 206 5.58 -27.39 2.30
CA SER A 206 4.14 -27.04 2.40
C SER A 206 3.44 -26.98 1.04
N GLY A 207 4.17 -27.02 -0.08
CA GLY A 207 3.60 -26.82 -1.42
C GLY A 207 3.06 -25.41 -1.66
N SER A 208 3.18 -24.52 -0.67
CA SER A 208 2.95 -23.08 -0.80
C SER A 208 4.19 -22.50 -1.46
N GLY A 209 4.17 -22.39 -2.79
CA GLY A 209 5.21 -21.69 -3.53
C GLY A 209 5.53 -20.31 -2.91
N PRO A 210 6.77 -19.81 -3.07
CA PRO A 210 7.22 -18.56 -2.46
C PRO A 210 6.49 -17.30 -2.94
#